data_AF-A0A413QSQ7-F1
#
_entry.id   AF-A0A413QSQ7-F1
#
_cell.length_a   1.000
_cell.length_b   1.000
_cell.length_c   1.000
_cell.angle_alpha   90.00
_cell.angle_beta   90.00
_cell.angle_gamma   90.00
#
_symmetry.space_group_name_H-M   'P 1'
#
loop_
_entity.id
_entity.type
_entity.pdbx_description
1 polymer ?
#
loop_
_entity_poly.entity_id
_entity_poly.type
_entity_poly.pdbx_seq_one_letter_code
_entity_poly.pdbx_strand_id
1 'polypeptide(L)' 'MICKKCGTELRDGVRMCPICGTQQVEAPKPTPGTVNDPKIFSKTRVISFIIIMALVLIGLWKVFS' A
#
# COMPACT_ATOMS: atom_id res chain seq x y z
N MET A 1 12.38 25.61 8.59
CA MET A 1 11.21 26.39 8.09
C MET A 1 10.70 27.43 9.10
N ILE A 2 10.11 28.55 8.67
CA ILE A 2 9.53 29.56 9.61
C ILE A 2 8.02 29.34 9.74
N CYS A 3 7.49 29.39 10.95
CA CYS A 3 6.05 29.26 11.17
C CYS A 3 5.29 30.45 10.56
N LYS A 4 4.38 30.19 9.61
CA LYS A 4 3.59 31.25 8.93
C LYS A 4 2.69 32.06 9.86
N LYS A 5 2.37 31.56 11.06
CA LYS A 5 1.44 32.21 11.99
C LYS A 5 2.14 33.08 13.05
N CYS A 6 3.31 32.66 13.52
CA CYS A 6 3.99 33.33 14.63
C CYS A 6 5.43 33.76 14.32
N GLY A 7 5.96 33.43 13.13
CA GLY A 7 7.28 33.85 12.69
C GLY A 7 8.45 33.14 13.38
N THR A 8 8.20 32.15 14.25
CA THR A 8 9.28 31.41 14.93
C THR A 8 9.98 30.44 13.99
N GLU A 9 11.30 30.33 14.14
CA GLU A 9 12.12 29.39 13.39
C GLU A 9 11.90 27.96 13.88
N LEU A 10 11.48 27.10 12.96
CA LEU A 10 11.20 25.69 13.21
C LEU A 10 12.23 24.81 12.48
N ARG A 11 12.67 23.75 13.17
CA ARG A 11 13.44 22.67 12.54
C ARG A 11 12.60 21.95 11.50
N ASP A 12 13.25 21.45 10.45
CA ASP A 12 12.55 20.74 9.39
C ASP A 12 11.99 19.40 9.90
N GLY A 13 10.77 19.06 9.47
CA GLY A 13 10.07 17.83 9.89
C GLY A 13 9.14 17.97 11.11
N VAL A 14 9.04 19.14 11.74
CA VAL A 14 8.07 19.34 12.84
C VAL A 14 6.63 19.45 12.32
N ARG A 15 5.75 18.58 12.80
CA ARG A 15 4.34 18.54 12.38
C ARG A 15 3.49 19.69 12.91
N MET A 16 3.89 20.23 14.05
CA MET A 16 3.18 21.27 14.79
C MET A 16 4.18 22.28 15.35
N CYS A 17 3.83 23.56 15.28
CA CYS A 17 4.59 24.61 15.94
C CYS A 17 4.44 24.51 17.47
N PRO A 18 5.53 24.34 18.24
CA PRO A 18 5.46 24.22 19.69
C PRO A 18 5.05 25.51 20.40
N ILE A 19 5.17 26.66 19.71
CA ILE A 19 4.88 27.97 20.30
C ILE A 19 3.40 28.34 20.14
N CYS A 20 2.84 28.16 18.94
CA CYS A 20 1.48 28.60 18.63
C CYS A 20 0.50 27.46 18.30
N GLY A 21 0.96 26.21 18.34
CA GLY A 21 0.16 25.02 18.07
C GLY A 21 -0.24 24.83 16.59
N THR A 22 0.26 25.66 15.67
CA THR A 22 -0.17 25.59 14.27
C THR A 22 0.49 24.40 13.57
N GLN A 23 -0.30 23.55 12.93
CA GLN A 23 0.20 22.43 12.12
C GLN A 23 1.02 22.97 10.92
N GLN A 24 2.23 22.45 10.72
CA GLN A 24 3.16 22.90 9.66
C GLN A 24 3.40 21.85 8.58
N VAL A 25 3.02 20.59 8.81
CA VAL A 25 3.21 19.51 7.84
C VAL A 25 1.89 19.25 7.12
N GLU A 26 1.88 19.46 5.81
CA GLU A 26 0.93 18.79 4.93
C GLU A 26 1.25 17.30 4.97
N ALA A 27 0.23 16.47 5.21
CA ALA A 27 0.39 15.02 5.27
C ALA A 27 1.21 14.54 4.05
N PRO A 28 2.15 13.58 4.24
CA PRO A 28 2.89 13.03 3.12
C PRO A 28 1.86 12.58 2.07
N LYS A 29 1.94 13.17 0.88
CA LYS A 29 1.05 12.83 -0.24
C LYS A 29 1.12 11.31 -0.41
N PRO A 30 -0.01 10.59 -0.44
CA PRO A 30 0.00 9.15 -0.62
C PRO A 30 0.76 8.84 -1.91
N THR A 31 1.82 8.06 -1.79
CA THR A 31 2.65 7.64 -2.91
C THR A 31 1.79 6.80 -3.85
N PRO A 32 1.69 7.12 -5.15
CA PRO A 32 0.93 6.35 -6.11
C PRO A 32 1.65 5.02 -6.36
N GLY A 33 1.41 4.04 -5.50
CA GLY A 33 2.11 2.75 -5.53
C GLY A 33 1.60 1.70 -4.55
N THR A 34 0.75 2.09 -3.59
CA THR A 34 0.00 1.13 -2.76
C THR A 34 -1.46 1.13 -3.17
N VAL A 35 -1.72 0.80 -4.44
CA VAL A 35 -3.08 0.46 -4.84
C VAL A 35 -3.37 -0.91 -4.25
N ASN A 36 -4.10 -0.93 -3.12
CA ASN A 36 -4.89 -2.08 -2.71
C ASN A 36 -5.97 -2.27 -3.79
N ASP A 37 -5.57 -2.77 -4.95
CA ASP A 37 -6.47 -3.07 -6.05
C ASP A 37 -7.11 -4.42 -5.72
N PRO A 38 -8.39 -4.47 -5.29
CA PRO A 38 -9.02 -5.73 -4.89
C PRO A 38 -9.04 -6.77 -6.02
N LYS A 39 -8.78 -6.35 -7.26
CA LYS A 39 -8.61 -7.23 -8.42
C LYS A 39 -7.33 -8.06 -8.41
N ILE A 40 -6.24 -7.63 -7.75
CA ILE A 40 -5.00 -8.43 -7.69
C ILE A 40 -5.22 -9.69 -6.83
N PHE A 41 -5.94 -9.56 -5.72
CA PHE A 41 -6.23 -10.69 -4.83
C PHE A 41 -7.08 -11.78 -5.50
N SER A 42 -7.99 -11.41 -6.42
CA SER A 42 -8.80 -12.41 -7.13
C SER A 42 -8.02 -13.14 -8.23
N LYS A 43 -7.13 -12.45 -8.96
CA LYS A 43 -6.34 -13.07 -10.04
C LYS A 43 -5.37 -14.13 -9.51
N THR A 44 -4.65 -13.84 -8.43
CA THR A 44 -3.72 -14.81 -7.82
C THR A 44 -4.45 -16.06 -7.32
N ARG A 45 -5.65 -15.89 -6.74
CA ARG A 45 -6.48 -17.00 -6.27
C ARG A 45 -6.98 -17.87 -7.42
N VAL A 46 -7.44 -17.26 -8.53
CA VAL A 46 -7.91 -17.99 -9.72
C VAL A 46 -6.77 -18.78 -10.38
N ILE A 47 -5.58 -18.18 -10.52
CA ILE A 47 -4.41 -18.85 -11.10
C ILE A 47 -4.03 -20.08 -10.27
N SER A 48 -4.03 -19.96 -8.92
CA SER A 48 -3.74 -21.08 -8.02
C SER A 48 -4.71 -22.25 -8.19
N PHE A 49 -6.03 -21.98 -8.29
CA PHE A 49 -7.02 -23.03 -8.52
C PHE A 49 -6.85 -23.73 -9.87
N ILE A 50 -6.55 -22.98 -10.94
CA ILE A 50 -6.34 -23.57 -12.28
C ILE A 50 -5.13 -24.51 -12.26
N ILE A 51 -4.02 -24.11 -11.62
CA ILE A 51 -2.82 -24.93 -11.53
C ILE A 51 -3.11 -26.24 -10.77
N ILE A 52 -3.78 -26.16 -9.62
CA ILE A 52 -4.13 -27.34 -8.81
C ILE A 52 -5.05 -28.27 -9.61
N MET A 53 -6.08 -27.73 -10.25
CA MET A 53 -7.02 -28.52 -11.06
C MET A 53 -6.31 -29.22 -12.21
N ALA A 54 -5.40 -28.53 -12.91
CA ALA A 54 -4.62 -29.13 -13.99
C ALA A 54 -3.74 -30.28 -13.49
N LEU A 55 -3.04 -30.12 -12.37
CA LEU A 55 -2.20 -31.18 -11.79
C LEU A 55 -3.01 -32.41 -11.38
N VAL A 56 -4.20 -32.21 -10.81
CA VAL A 56 -5.11 -33.30 -10.45
C VAL A 56 -5.58 -34.04 -11.70
N LEU A 57 -6.00 -33.33 -12.74
CA LEU A 57 -6.43 -33.94 -14.00
C LEU A 57 -5.31 -34.73 -14.69
N ILE A 58 -4.10 -34.17 -14.73
CA ILE A 58 -2.92 -34.86 -15.30
C ILE A 58 -2.59 -36.12 -14.48
N GLY A 59 -2.62 -36.01 -13.15
CA GLY A 59 -2.39 -37.15 -12.26
C GLY A 59 -3.43 -38.26 -12.46
N LEU A 60 -4.72 -37.91 -12.52
CA LEU A 60 -5.78 -38.88 -12.80
C LEU A 60 -5.59 -39.52 -14.17
N TRP A 61 -5.32 -38.72 -15.21
CA TRP A 61 -5.11 -39.25 -16.55
C TRP A 61 -3.92 -40.22 -16.60
N LYS A 62 -2.86 -39.95 -15.85
CA LYS A 62 -1.69 -40.81 -15.73
C LYS A 62 -1.90 -42.06 -14.86
N VAL A 63 -2.93 -42.08 -14.02
CA VAL A 63 -3.31 -43.26 -13.21
C VAL A 63 -4.24 -44.20 -13.99
N PHE A 64 -5.09 -43.63 -14.84
CA PHE A 64 -6.05 -44.40 -15.65
C PHE A 64 -5.53 -44.79 -17.04
N SER A 65 -4.31 -44.37 -17.42
CA SER A 65 -3.63 -44.74 -18.67
C SER A 65 -2.38 -45.56 -18.41
#